data_AF-M6Q8B2-F1
#
_entry.id   AF-M6Q8B2-F1
#
_cell.length_a   1.000
_cell.length_b   1.000
_cell.length_c   1.000
_cell.angle_alpha   90.00
_cell.angle_beta   90.00
_cell.angle_gamma   90.00
#
_symmetry.space_group_name_H-M   'P 1'
#
loop_
_entity.id
_entity.type
_entity.pdbx_description
1 polymer ?
#
loop_
_entity_poly.entity_id
_entity_poly.type
_entity_poly.pdbx_seq_one_letter_code
_entity_poly.pdbx_strand_id
1 'polypeptide(L)'
;MTLDEISCKFLDLRKIAYNRILCQSDFEKFIHSIIPKQIPKVYLEGYSELIQMIKRLPWPSSPQLIWTSNAHNSDEVFKTWAAEKIEKGSKLVIGQHGGNYGIAKWSFNEDHDVEISDRYLSWGWDDLSKNRSQNSLYFESVIL
;
A
#
# COMPACT_ATOMS: atom_id res chain seq x y z
N MET A 1 -21.23 -23.14 15.57
CA MET A 1 -19.82 -22.95 15.20
C MET A 1 -19.20 -22.10 16.28
N THR A 2 -18.33 -22.67 17.09
CA THR A 2 -17.73 -21.98 18.24
C THR A 2 -16.59 -21.07 17.77
N LEU A 3 -16.26 -20.04 18.55
CA LEU A 3 -15.15 -19.12 18.25
C LEU A 3 -13.80 -19.85 18.08
N ASP A 4 -13.66 -21.02 18.71
CA ASP A 4 -12.47 -21.87 18.64
C ASP A 4 -12.34 -22.62 17.31
N GLU A 5 -13.44 -23.08 16.71
CA GLU A 5 -13.43 -23.74 15.39
C GLU A 5 -13.06 -22.78 14.25
N ILE A 6 -13.47 -21.52 14.41
CA ILE A 6 -13.14 -20.41 13.52
C ILE A 6 -11.63 -20.07 13.63
N SER A 7 -11.10 -20.02 14.86
CA SER A 7 -9.67 -19.80 15.13
C SER A 7 -8.75 -20.85 14.47
N CYS A 8 -9.16 -22.13 14.50
CA CYS A 8 -8.38 -23.23 13.91
C CYS A 8 -8.33 -23.23 12.37
N LYS A 9 -9.41 -22.83 11.67
CA LYS A 9 -9.39 -22.70 10.19
C LYS A 9 -8.54 -21.51 9.71
N PHE A 10 -8.48 -20.43 10.48
CA PHE A 10 -7.72 -19.23 10.11
C PHE A 10 -6.20 -19.35 10.32
N LEU A 11 -5.77 -20.24 11.23
CA LEU A 11 -4.37 -20.62 11.37
C LEU A 11 -3.81 -21.35 10.13
N ASP A 12 -4.65 -21.78 9.18
CA ASP A 12 -4.24 -22.68 8.08
C ASP A 12 -3.58 -21.94 6.91
N LEU A 13 -4.12 -20.80 6.44
CA LEU A 13 -3.53 -20.05 5.31
C LEU A 13 -2.13 -19.49 5.63
N ARG A 14 -1.96 -18.98 6.86
CA ARG A 14 -0.68 -18.48 7.37
C ARG A 14 0.38 -19.58 7.53
N LYS A 15 -0.04 -20.83 7.74
CA LYS A 15 0.84 -22.00 7.87
C LYS A 15 1.17 -22.64 6.52
N ILE A 16 0.21 -22.67 5.58
CA ILE A 16 0.36 -23.31 4.26
C ILE A 16 1.48 -22.67 3.43
N ALA A 17 1.70 -21.36 3.53
CA ALA A 17 2.78 -20.68 2.79
C ALA A 17 4.20 -20.96 3.33
N TYR A 18 4.35 -21.50 4.54
CA TYR A 18 5.58 -21.38 5.34
C TYR A 18 6.29 -22.69 5.70
N ASN A 19 5.71 -23.84 5.35
CA ASN A 19 6.21 -25.17 5.76
C ASN A 19 7.38 -25.73 4.92
N ARG A 20 8.09 -24.92 4.14
CA ARG A 20 9.20 -25.39 3.26
C ARG A 20 10.51 -24.61 3.38
N ILE A 21 10.66 -23.75 4.38
CA ILE A 21 11.90 -22.98 4.57
C ILE A 21 12.81 -23.70 5.57
N LEU A 22 13.96 -24.16 5.09
CA LEU A 22 15.03 -24.66 5.96
C LEU A 22 15.67 -23.45 6.66
N CYS A 23 15.48 -23.34 7.97
CA CYS A 23 16.08 -22.29 8.80
C CYS A 23 17.47 -22.75 9.26
N GLN A 24 18.51 -22.02 8.87
CA GLN A 24 19.91 -22.33 9.13
C GLN A 24 20.48 -21.58 10.35
N SER A 25 19.82 -20.50 10.78
CA SER A 25 20.24 -19.67 11.91
C SER A 25 19.11 -19.44 12.92
N ASP A 26 19.47 -19.09 14.16
CA ASP A 26 18.47 -18.75 15.18
C ASP A 26 17.70 -17.46 14.82
N PHE A 27 18.33 -16.55 14.08
CA PHE A 27 17.65 -15.38 13.52
C PHE A 27 16.57 -15.80 12.52
N GLU A 28 16.87 -16.69 11.57
CA GLU A 28 15.87 -17.20 10.62
C GLU A 28 14.73 -17.92 11.33
N LYS A 29 15.00 -18.74 12.35
CA LYS A 29 13.96 -19.38 13.16
C LYS A 29 13.06 -18.35 13.86
N PHE A 30 13.65 -17.28 14.41
CA PHE A 30 12.89 -16.20 15.03
C PHE A 30 11.97 -15.50 14.02
N ILE A 31 12.53 -15.10 12.87
CA ILE A 31 11.78 -14.44 11.79
C ILE A 31 10.67 -15.34 11.27
N HIS A 32 10.96 -16.63 11.05
CA HIS A 32 9.98 -17.64 10.65
C HIS A 32 8.82 -17.73 11.64
N SER A 33 9.10 -17.62 12.95
CA SER A 33 8.07 -17.67 13.99
C SER A 33 7.18 -16.42 14.08
N ILE A 34 7.66 -15.26 13.62
CA ILE A 34 6.97 -13.97 13.80
C ILE A 34 6.26 -13.51 12.53
N ILE A 35 6.78 -13.78 11.33
CA ILE A 35 6.16 -13.31 10.07
C ILE A 35 4.67 -13.70 9.97
N PRO A 36 4.26 -14.96 10.19
CA PRO A 36 2.86 -15.35 10.12
C PRO A 36 1.97 -14.57 11.11
N LYS A 37 2.54 -14.06 12.22
CA LYS A 37 1.82 -13.27 13.23
C LYS A 37 1.75 -11.78 12.88
N GLN A 38 2.65 -11.27 12.05
CA GLN A 38 2.72 -9.85 11.67
C GLN A 38 1.89 -9.52 10.43
N ILE A 39 1.53 -10.51 9.60
CA ILE A 39 0.69 -10.27 8.41
C ILE A 39 -0.73 -9.86 8.85
N PRO A 40 -1.25 -8.70 8.41
CA PRO A 40 -2.62 -8.29 8.74
C PRO A 40 -3.66 -9.29 8.25
N LYS A 41 -4.71 -9.52 9.05
CA LYS A 41 -5.78 -10.48 8.72
C LYS A 41 -6.52 -10.14 7.43
N VAL A 42 -6.65 -8.85 7.15
CA VAL A 42 -7.39 -8.35 5.99
C VAL A 42 -6.81 -8.82 4.65
N TYR A 43 -5.51 -9.17 4.58
CA TYR A 43 -4.89 -9.66 3.33
C TYR A 43 -4.91 -11.16 3.14
N LEU A 44 -5.28 -11.92 4.16
CA LEU A 44 -5.34 -13.37 4.09
C LEU A 44 -6.77 -13.80 4.33
N GLU A 45 -7.16 -13.86 5.59
CA GLU A 45 -8.45 -14.35 6.01
C GLU A 45 -9.60 -13.46 5.54
N GLY A 46 -9.41 -12.14 5.60
CA GLY A 46 -10.45 -11.14 5.32
C GLY A 46 -10.44 -10.59 3.89
N TYR A 47 -9.60 -11.12 3.00
CA TYR A 47 -9.41 -10.53 1.68
C TYR A 47 -10.67 -10.62 0.83
N SER A 48 -11.38 -11.76 0.89
CA SER A 48 -12.62 -11.95 0.14
C SER A 48 -13.71 -10.98 0.59
N GLU A 49 -13.83 -10.75 1.90
CA GLU A 49 -14.77 -9.80 2.50
C GLU A 49 -14.42 -8.36 2.12
N LEU A 50 -13.12 -8.00 2.12
CA LEU A 50 -12.65 -6.69 1.68
C LEU A 50 -13.04 -6.43 0.22
N ILE A 51 -12.83 -7.40 -0.67
CA ILE A 51 -13.20 -7.29 -2.09
C ILE A 51 -14.73 -7.15 -2.25
N GLN A 52 -15.52 -7.90 -1.48
CA GLN A 52 -16.99 -7.75 -1.52
C GLN A 52 -17.45 -6.41 -0.94
N MET A 53 -16.74 -5.86 0.04
CA MET A 53 -17.05 -4.55 0.61
C MET A 53 -16.81 -3.44 -0.41
N ILE A 54 -15.65 -3.41 -1.09
CA ILE A 54 -15.36 -2.34 -2.06
C ILE A 54 -16.33 -2.33 -3.26
N LYS A 55 -16.88 -3.50 -3.64
CA LYS A 55 -17.91 -3.62 -4.68
C LYS A 55 -19.25 -2.99 -4.30
N ARG A 56 -19.51 -2.82 -3.01
CA ARG A 56 -20.76 -2.28 -2.45
C ARG A 56 -20.65 -0.81 -2.04
N LEU A 57 -19.45 -0.21 -2.13
CA LEU A 57 -19.25 1.20 -1.80
C LEU A 57 -19.99 2.09 -2.80
N PRO A 58 -20.53 3.24 -2.36
CA PRO A 58 -21.14 4.24 -3.25
C PRO A 58 -20.10 5.07 -4.01
N TRP A 59 -18.86 4.59 -4.11
CA TRP A 59 -17.76 5.27 -4.77
C TRP A 59 -17.82 5.10 -6.29
N PRO A 60 -17.19 5.98 -7.08
CA PRO A 60 -17.21 5.90 -8.53
C PRO A 60 -16.80 4.52 -9.05
N SER A 61 -17.57 3.98 -9.99
CA SER A 61 -17.33 2.66 -10.58
C SER A 61 -16.18 2.66 -11.60
N SER A 62 -15.99 3.78 -12.29
CA SER A 62 -14.97 4.01 -13.33
C SER A 62 -14.43 5.45 -13.28
N PRO A 63 -13.73 5.86 -12.20
CA PRO A 63 -13.11 7.17 -12.14
C PRO A 63 -12.03 7.32 -13.21
N GLN A 64 -11.91 8.50 -13.83
CA GLN A 64 -10.79 8.76 -14.74
C GLN A 64 -9.47 9.00 -13.98
N LEU A 65 -9.58 9.60 -12.79
CA LEU A 65 -8.47 10.00 -11.95
C LEU A 65 -8.82 9.80 -10.48
N ILE A 66 -7.84 9.32 -9.70
CA ILE A 66 -7.89 9.11 -8.27
C ILE A 66 -6.76 9.93 -7.66
N TRP A 67 -7.10 10.77 -6.69
CA TRP A 67 -6.16 11.59 -5.95
C TRP A 67 -6.12 11.14 -4.49
N THR A 68 -4.93 11.12 -3.90
CA THR A 68 -4.74 10.88 -2.47
C THR A 68 -3.42 11.47 -1.98
N SER A 69 -3.32 11.74 -0.69
CA SER A 69 -2.05 12.12 -0.06
C SER A 69 -1.57 11.11 0.98
N ASN A 70 -2.42 10.18 1.40
CA ASN A 70 -2.12 9.23 2.47
C ASN A 70 -3.00 7.98 2.48
N ALA A 71 -4.22 8.06 1.93
CA ALA A 71 -5.18 6.96 2.00
C ALA A 71 -4.72 5.69 1.26
N HIS A 72 -3.87 5.80 0.24
CA HIS A 72 -3.27 4.62 -0.42
C HIS A 72 -2.35 3.83 0.53
N ASN A 73 -1.80 4.49 1.56
CA ASN A 73 -0.94 3.88 2.56
C ASN A 73 -1.74 3.47 3.82
N SER A 74 -2.62 4.34 4.32
CA SER A 74 -3.25 4.19 5.64
C SER A 74 -4.67 3.61 5.64
N ASP A 75 -5.33 3.53 4.48
CA ASP A 75 -6.72 3.06 4.39
C ASP A 75 -6.82 1.83 3.49
N GLU A 76 -7.07 0.68 4.11
CA GLU A 76 -7.22 -0.61 3.44
C GLU A 76 -8.37 -0.64 2.43
N VAL A 77 -9.48 0.03 2.75
CA VAL A 77 -10.66 0.06 1.88
C VAL A 77 -10.37 0.92 0.66
N PHE A 78 -9.80 2.11 0.90
CA PHE A 78 -9.39 3.01 -0.16
C PHE A 78 -8.37 2.36 -1.09
N LYS A 79 -7.29 1.81 -0.54
CA LYS A 79 -6.19 1.29 -1.37
C LYS A 79 -6.61 0.08 -2.20
N THR A 80 -7.47 -0.80 -1.66
CA THR A 80 -7.99 -1.93 -2.45
C THR A 80 -8.96 -1.46 -3.53
N TRP A 81 -9.83 -0.48 -3.25
CA TRP A 81 -10.67 0.12 -4.28
C TRP A 81 -9.82 0.81 -5.37
N ALA A 82 -8.85 1.63 -4.97
CA ALA A 82 -8.01 2.37 -5.90
C ALA A 82 -7.22 1.42 -6.80
N ALA A 83 -6.60 0.38 -6.25
CA ALA A 83 -5.92 -0.66 -7.02
C ALA A 83 -6.85 -1.30 -8.06
N GLU A 84 -8.05 -1.72 -7.66
CA GLU A 84 -9.05 -2.31 -8.58
C GLU A 84 -9.43 -1.36 -9.72
N LYS A 85 -9.48 -0.04 -9.45
CA LYS A 85 -9.83 0.97 -10.46
C LYS A 85 -8.65 1.27 -11.39
N ILE A 86 -7.44 1.28 -10.87
CA ILE A 86 -6.20 1.50 -11.65
C ILE A 86 -5.98 0.34 -12.63
N GLU A 87 -6.18 -0.91 -12.20
CA GLU A 87 -6.12 -2.08 -13.08
C GLU A 87 -7.13 -1.99 -14.25
N LYS A 88 -8.22 -1.22 -14.07
CA LYS A 88 -9.25 -0.96 -15.10
C LYS A 88 -9.01 0.33 -15.89
N GLY A 89 -7.87 1.00 -15.71
CA GLY A 89 -7.45 2.15 -16.51
C GLY A 89 -7.60 3.52 -15.83
N SER A 90 -7.96 3.58 -14.55
CA SER A 90 -7.97 4.85 -13.80
C SER A 90 -6.55 5.34 -13.57
N LYS A 91 -6.36 6.67 -13.53
CA LYS A 91 -5.06 7.29 -13.22
C LYS A 91 -4.90 7.56 -11.73
N LEU A 92 -3.72 7.30 -11.18
CA LEU A 92 -3.39 7.59 -9.79
C LEU A 92 -2.47 8.81 -9.70
N VAL A 93 -2.90 9.80 -8.93
CA VAL A 93 -2.09 10.98 -8.61
C VAL A 93 -1.91 11.01 -7.10
N ILE A 94 -0.66 11.07 -6.64
CA ILE A 94 -0.34 11.11 -5.21
C ILE A 94 0.27 12.46 -4.87
N GLY A 95 -0.21 13.05 -3.78
CA GLY A 95 0.37 14.23 -3.17
C GLY A 95 1.20 13.90 -1.97
N GLN A 96 2.30 14.62 -1.81
CA GLN A 96 3.08 14.57 -0.59
C GLN A 96 2.22 14.86 0.65
N HIS A 97 2.44 14.07 1.69
CA HIS A 97 1.89 14.30 3.01
C HIS A 97 3.02 14.48 4.04
N GLY A 98 3.03 15.64 4.71
CA GLY A 98 4.07 16.00 5.67
C GLY A 98 5.38 16.49 5.02
N GLY A 99 6.39 16.78 5.84
CA GLY A 99 7.61 17.48 5.41
C GLY A 99 8.87 16.62 5.28
N ASN A 100 8.79 15.29 5.43
CA ASN A 100 9.99 14.43 5.45
C ASN A 100 10.57 14.13 4.05
N TYR A 101 9.72 14.15 3.02
CA TYR A 101 10.11 13.72 1.68
C TYR A 101 11.00 14.79 1.03
N GLY A 102 12.01 14.35 0.29
CA GLY A 102 13.05 15.23 -0.28
C GLY A 102 14.14 15.68 0.70
N ILE A 103 13.97 15.46 2.02
CA ILE A 103 14.96 15.83 3.05
C ILE A 103 15.63 14.59 3.65
N ALA A 104 14.86 13.51 3.82
CA ALA A 104 15.41 12.24 4.29
C ALA A 104 16.33 11.62 3.23
N LYS A 105 17.49 11.10 3.67
CA LYS A 105 18.42 10.38 2.78
C LYS A 105 17.78 9.16 2.11
N TRP A 106 16.86 8.50 2.83
CA TRP A 106 16.07 7.38 2.36
C TRP A 106 14.65 7.52 2.88
N SER A 107 13.67 7.41 1.99
CA SER A 107 12.25 7.46 2.33
C SER A 107 11.51 6.42 1.50
N PHE A 108 11.31 5.23 2.08
CA PHE A 108 10.59 4.15 1.41
C PHE A 108 9.19 4.60 0.96
N ASN A 109 8.50 5.40 1.79
CA ASN A 109 7.18 5.89 1.43
C ASN A 109 7.24 6.86 0.24
N GLU A 110 8.24 7.73 0.16
CA GLU A 110 8.43 8.61 -1.00
C GLU A 110 8.73 7.81 -2.27
N ASP A 111 9.69 6.88 -2.18
CA ASP A 111 10.06 6.05 -3.31
C ASP A 111 8.85 5.25 -3.82
N HIS A 112 8.07 4.68 -2.91
CA HIS A 112 6.85 3.94 -3.23
C HIS A 112 5.76 4.84 -3.84
N ASP A 113 5.47 5.99 -3.24
CA ASP A 113 4.44 6.93 -3.70
C ASP A 113 4.75 7.43 -5.13
N VAL A 114 6.02 7.67 -5.41
CA VAL A 114 6.51 8.08 -6.73
C VAL A 114 6.44 6.93 -7.73
N GLU A 115 6.75 5.70 -7.31
CA GLU A 115 6.75 4.52 -8.18
C GLU A 115 5.34 4.12 -8.63
N ILE A 116 4.35 4.19 -7.74
CA ILE A 116 3.00 3.69 -8.04
C ILE A 116 2.08 4.72 -8.71
N SER A 117 2.44 6.01 -8.67
CA SER A 117 1.58 7.08 -9.21
C SER A 117 1.89 7.40 -10.66
N ASP A 118 0.86 7.72 -11.44
CA ASP A 118 1.04 8.33 -12.76
C ASP A 118 1.65 9.74 -12.63
N ARG A 119 1.33 10.45 -11.55
CA ARG A 119 1.87 11.77 -11.20
C ARG A 119 2.04 11.90 -9.69
N TYR A 120 3.17 12.46 -9.30
CA TYR A 120 3.47 12.79 -7.92
C TYR A 120 3.57 14.31 -7.75
N LEU A 121 2.80 14.87 -6.81
CA LEU A 121 2.89 16.29 -6.45
C LEU A 121 3.64 16.43 -5.14
N SER A 122 4.70 17.23 -5.13
CA SER A 122 5.52 17.51 -3.95
C SER A 122 5.45 18.99 -3.56
N TRP A 123 5.97 19.34 -2.39
CA TRP A 123 6.18 20.74 -1.97
C TRP A 123 7.28 21.45 -2.78
N GLY A 124 7.97 20.74 -3.67
CA GLY A 124 9.03 21.27 -4.52
C GLY A 124 10.41 21.11 -3.88
N TRP A 125 11.30 20.40 -4.58
CA TRP A 125 12.75 20.41 -4.38
C TRP A 125 13.43 20.06 -5.71
N ASP A 126 14.59 20.67 -5.93
CA ASP A 126 15.41 20.41 -7.12
C ASP A 126 16.15 19.09 -6.95
N ASP A 127 15.69 18.03 -7.62
CA ASP A 127 16.47 16.81 -7.71
C ASP A 127 17.48 16.90 -8.86
N LEU A 128 18.60 17.58 -8.60
CA LEU A 128 19.71 17.69 -9.56
C LEU A 128 20.38 16.34 -9.86
N SER A 129 20.03 15.28 -9.12
CA SER A 129 20.69 13.98 -9.17
C SER A 129 19.89 12.89 -9.91
N LYS A 130 18.57 13.07 -10.07
CA LYS A 130 17.71 12.11 -10.76
C LYS A 130 17.37 12.59 -12.17
N ASN A 131 18.16 12.14 -13.15
CA ASN A 131 17.78 12.11 -14.57
C ASN A 131 16.66 11.07 -14.80
N ARG A 132 15.47 11.28 -14.23
CA ARG A 132 14.27 10.57 -14.65
C ARG A 132 13.27 11.59 -15.13
N SER A 133 12.71 11.35 -16.31
CA SER A 133 11.57 12.07 -16.86
C SER A 133 10.36 11.92 -15.95
N GLN A 134 10.36 12.59 -14.80
CA GLN A 134 9.21 12.66 -13.92
C GLN A 134 8.50 13.96 -14.23
N ASN A 135 7.29 13.82 -14.73
CA ASN A 135 6.33 14.92 -14.80
C ASN A 135 5.87 15.25 -13.36
N SER A 136 6.77 15.72 -12.49
CA SER A 136 6.34 16.43 -11.30
C SER A 136 5.74 17.75 -11.77
N LEU A 137 4.48 17.96 -11.44
CA LEU A 137 3.88 19.27 -11.62
C LEU A 137 4.35 20.10 -10.44
N TYR A 138 5.31 20.98 -10.70
CA TYR A 138 5.71 22.01 -9.77
C TYR A 138 4.52 22.91 -9.51
N PHE A 139 3.96 22.84 -8.32
CA PHE A 139 3.19 23.96 -7.80
C PHE A 139 4.22 24.92 -7.20
N GLU A 140 4.52 26.01 -7.90
CA GLU A 140 5.08 27.18 -7.20
C GLU A 140 4.16 27.44 -6.02
N SER A 141 4.74 27.49 -4.83
CA SER A 141 4.04 27.67 -3.57
C SER A 141 3.15 28.92 -3.65
N VAL A 142 1.87 28.75 -3.94
CA VAL A 142 0.85 29.69 -3.49
C VAL A 142 0.69 29.40 -2.01
N ILE A 143 1.54 30.08 -1.23
CA ILE A 143 1.25 30.33 0.18
C ILE A 143 -0.09 31.09 0.16
N LEU A 144 -1.17 30.43 0.60
CA LEU A 144 -2.43 31.10 0.92
C LEU A 144 -2.24 32.04 2.12
#